data_AF-A0A8T6N886-F1
#
_entry.id   AF-A0A8T6N886-F1
#
_cell.length_a   1.000
_cell.length_b   1.000
_cell.length_c   1.000
_cell.angle_alpha   90.00
_cell.angle_beta   90.00
_cell.angle_gamma   90.00
#
_symmetry.space_group_name_H-M   'P 1'
#
loop_
_entity.id
_entity.type
_entity.pdbx_description
1 polymer ?
#
loop_
_entity_poly.entity_id
_entity_poly.type
_entity_poly.pdbx_seq_one_letter_code
_entity_poly.pdbx_strand_id
1 'polypeptide(L)'
;MTEYSSNDKLIIVQHAIEKYENEATLLEKLKTVLSDKDAQRSIDTLIGTQRVRRIGPEILQNNISHTELPDLPENLKPIIDSL
;
A
#
# COMPACT_ATOMS: atom_id res chain seq x y z
N MET A 1 -3.86 6.28 -17.09
CA MET A 1 -3.39 5.66 -15.84
C MET A 1 -3.18 4.19 -16.12
N THR A 2 -2.07 3.62 -15.70
CA THR A 2 -1.81 2.18 -15.88
C THR A 2 -2.84 1.39 -15.07
N GLU A 3 -3.60 0.51 -15.71
CA GLU A 3 -4.56 -0.34 -15.01
C GLU A 3 -3.83 -1.51 -14.36
N TYR A 4 -3.50 -1.35 -13.08
CA TYR A 4 -3.00 -2.43 -12.23
C TYR A 4 -4.13 -3.37 -11.83
N SER A 5 -3.85 -4.67 -11.71
CA SER A 5 -4.81 -5.61 -11.15
C SER A 5 -5.11 -5.26 -9.70
N SER A 6 -6.28 -5.67 -9.18
CA SER A 6 -6.63 -5.48 -7.77
C SER A 6 -5.55 -6.00 -6.82
N ASN A 7 -4.89 -7.11 -7.17
CA ASN A 7 -3.81 -7.66 -6.36
C ASN A 7 -2.53 -6.81 -6.42
N ASP A 8 -2.16 -6.33 -7.61
CA ASP A 8 -0.99 -5.45 -7.78
C ASP A 8 -1.17 -4.16 -6.99
N LYS A 9 -2.38 -3.58 -7.01
CA LYS A 9 -2.71 -2.39 -6.21
C LYS A 9 -2.48 -2.62 -4.72
N LEU A 10 -2.91 -3.78 -4.19
CA LEU A 10 -2.69 -4.14 -2.78
C LEU A 10 -1.19 -4.28 -2.48
N ILE A 11 -0.43 -4.96 -3.33
CA ILE A 11 1.02 -5.13 -3.16
C ILE A 11 1.71 -3.76 -3.18
N ILE A 12 1.37 -2.90 -4.14
CA ILE A 12 1.93 -1.55 -4.25
C ILE A 12 1.72 -0.77 -2.94
N VAL A 13 0.49 -0.74 -2.44
CA VAL A 13 0.15 -0.02 -1.21
C VAL A 13 0.84 -0.63 0.00
N GLN A 14 0.90 -1.95 0.10
CA GLN A 14 1.53 -2.63 1.24
C GLN A 14 3.04 -2.37 1.33
N HIS A 15 3.75 -2.37 0.20
CA HIS A 15 5.16 -1.97 0.16
C HIS A 15 5.35 -0.46 0.33
N ALA A 16 4.43 0.36 -0.17
CA ALA A 16 4.50 1.80 0.06
C ALA A 16 4.32 2.16 1.55
N ILE A 17 3.47 1.44 2.29
CA ILE A 17 3.31 1.58 3.75
C ILE A 17 4.60 1.26 4.52
N GLU A 18 5.41 0.31 4.01
CA GLU A 18 6.72 0.01 4.61
C GLU A 18 7.69 1.20 4.52
N LYS A 19 7.59 2.00 3.44
CA LYS A 19 8.39 3.21 3.25
C LYS A 19 7.79 4.45 3.91
N TYR A 20 6.45 4.54 3.92
CA TYR A 20 5.68 5.71 4.33
C TYR A 20 4.57 5.28 5.29
N GLU A 21 4.88 5.27 6.58
CA GLU A 21 3.92 4.87 7.63
C GLU A 21 2.79 5.90 7.83
N ASN A 22 3.01 7.16 7.49
CA ASN A 22 2.00 8.20 7.60
C ASN A 22 1.02 8.15 6.41
N GLU A 23 -0.28 8.01 6.70
CA GLU A 23 -1.35 7.85 5.70
C GLU A 23 -1.43 9.04 4.72
N ALA A 24 -1.26 10.28 5.20
CA ALA A 24 -1.30 11.46 4.35
C ALA A 24 -0.12 11.49 3.35
N THR A 25 1.10 11.23 3.83
CA THR A 25 2.29 11.12 2.98
C THR A 25 2.18 9.96 2.00
N LEU A 26 1.72 8.80 2.47
CA LEU A 26 1.49 7.62 1.64
C LEU A 26 0.53 7.93 0.49
N LEU A 27 -0.64 8.51 0.79
CA LEU A 27 -1.63 8.87 -0.23
C LEU A 27 -1.08 9.89 -1.23
N GLU A 28 -0.29 10.86 -0.78
CA GLU A 28 0.36 11.83 -1.66
C GLU A 28 1.30 11.16 -2.66
N LYS A 29 2.15 10.24 -2.20
CA LYS A 29 3.06 9.47 -3.05
C LYS A 29 2.31 8.58 -4.03
N LEU A 30 1.28 7.88 -3.53
CA LEU A 30 0.48 6.95 -4.33
C LEU A 30 -0.30 7.64 -5.46
N LYS A 31 -0.61 8.94 -5.40
CA LYS A 31 -1.29 9.68 -6.50
C LYS A 31 -0.53 9.61 -7.83
N THR A 32 0.78 9.38 -7.79
CA THR A 32 1.60 9.24 -9.01
C THR A 32 1.34 7.91 -9.74
N VAL A 33 0.79 6.91 -9.05
CA VAL A 33 0.64 5.53 -9.54
C VAL A 33 -0.80 5.04 -9.51
N LEU A 34 -1.62 5.48 -8.54
CA LEU A 34 -2.99 5.07 -8.30
C LEU A 34 -3.89 6.29 -8.09
N SER A 35 -5.17 6.15 -8.42
CA SER A 35 -6.18 7.14 -8.03
C SER A 35 -6.44 7.10 -6.52
N ASP A 36 -6.82 8.23 -5.91
CA ASP A 36 -7.14 8.30 -4.47
C ASP A 36 -8.16 7.24 -4.05
N LYS A 37 -9.18 7.01 -4.88
CA LYS A 37 -10.21 5.98 -4.65
C LYS A 37 -9.63 4.57 -4.59
N ASP A 38 -8.69 4.24 -5.47
CA ASP A 38 -8.04 2.92 -5.50
C ASP A 38 -7.08 2.75 -4.33
N ALA A 39 -6.32 3.80 -4.00
CA ALA A 39 -5.42 3.80 -2.85
C ALA A 39 -6.21 3.59 -1.55
N GLN A 40 -7.27 4.38 -1.32
CA GLN A 40 -8.09 4.26 -0.11
C GLN A 40 -8.77 2.89 -0.01
N ARG A 41 -9.32 2.38 -1.12
CA ARG A 41 -9.93 1.04 -1.15
C ARG A 41 -8.93 -0.06 -0.84
N SER A 42 -7.69 0.09 -1.32
CA SER A 42 -6.61 -0.85 -1.05
C SER A 42 -6.22 -0.82 0.42
N ILE A 43 -6.08 0.36 1.02
CA ILE A 43 -5.82 0.52 2.47
C ILE A 43 -6.94 -0.14 3.29
N ASP A 44 -8.20 0.16 2.98
CA ASP A 44 -9.36 -0.40 3.69
C ASP A 44 -9.39 -1.93 3.61
N THR A 45 -9.09 -2.47 2.42
CA THR A 45 -8.97 -3.92 2.20
C THR A 45 -7.82 -4.52 3.00
N LEU A 46 -6.64 -3.89 3.02
CA LEU A 46 -5.48 -4.36 3.78
C LEU A 46 -5.75 -4.35 5.30
N ILE A 47 -6.48 -3.35 5.80
CA ILE A 47 -6.92 -3.29 7.19
C ILE A 47 -7.97 -4.37 7.48
N GLY A 48 -9.00 -4.48 6.64
CA GLY A 48 -10.07 -5.47 6.81
C GLY A 48 -9.60 -6.92 6.71
N THR A 49 -8.51 -7.16 5.98
CA THR A 49 -7.83 -8.47 5.89
C THR A 49 -6.71 -8.65 6.92
N GLN A 50 -6.56 -7.70 7.86
CA GLN A 50 -5.55 -7.70 8.91
C GLN A 50 -4.09 -7.77 8.43
N ARG A 51 -3.83 -7.42 7.17
CA ARG A 51 -2.48 -7.32 6.58
C ARG A 51 -1.78 -6.02 6.96
N VAL A 52 -2.56 -4.97 7.20
CA VAL A 52 -2.12 -3.67 7.71
C VAL A 52 -2.94 -3.34 8.95
N ARG A 53 -2.36 -2.59 9.88
CA ARG A 53 -3.06 -2.06 11.05
C ARG A 53 -2.81 -0.58 11.20
N ARG A 54 -3.79 0.13 11.75
CA ARG A 54 -3.67 1.52 12.14
C ARG A 54 -3.24 1.59 13.61
N ILE A 55 -2.05 2.11 13.88
CA ILE A 55 -1.45 2.18 15.23
C ILE A 55 -1.52 3.58 15.85
N GLY A 56 -1.93 4.57 15.07
CA GLY A 56 -2.18 5.95 15.52
C GLY A 56 -3.25 6.60 14.64
N PRO A 57 -3.61 7.87 14.88
CA PRO A 57 -4.66 8.54 14.10
C PRO A 57 -4.41 8.49 12.59
N GLU A 58 -3.14 8.60 12.17
CA GLU A 58 -2.73 8.62 10.76
C GLU A 58 -1.53 7.69 10.47
N ILE A 59 -1.25 6.74 11.35
CA ILE A 59 -0.09 5.85 11.22
C ILE A 59 -0.56 4.43 10.86
N LEU A 60 -0.14 3.99 9.68
CA LEU A 60 -0.35 2.66 9.13
C LEU A 60 0.92 1.82 9.25
N GLN A 61 0.76 0.54 9.58
CA GLN A 61 1.88 -0.39 9.69
C GLN A 61 1.50 -1.76 9.14
N ASN A 62 2.41 -2.38 8.39
CA ASN A 62 2.25 -3.77 7.98
C ASN A 62 2.16 -4.69 9.20
N ASN A 63 1.12 -5.51 9.25
CA ASN A 63 0.87 -6.43 10.35
C ASN A 63 1.60 -7.75 10.12
N ILE A 64 2.93 -7.68 10.00
CA ILE A 64 3.81 -8.84 9.73
C ILE A 64 3.70 -9.94 10.79
N SER A 65 3.21 -9.61 11.99
CA SER A 65 2.91 -10.59 13.04
C SER A 65 1.70 -11.48 12.73
N HIS A 66 0.79 -11.03 11.86
CA HIS A 66 -0.43 -11.76 11.47
C HIS A 66 -0.36 -12.31 10.05
N THR A 67 0.31 -11.61 9.13
CA THR A 67 0.44 -12.03 7.74
C THR A 67 1.77 -11.56 7.18
N GLU A 68 2.50 -12.47 6.56
CA GLU A 68 3.77 -12.15 5.91
C GLU A 68 3.58 -11.13 4.79
N LEU A 69 4.56 -10.25 4.63
CA LEU A 69 4.58 -9.31 3.51
C LEU A 69 4.73 -10.13 2.21
N PRO A 70 3.87 -9.92 1.19
CA PRO A 70 4.03 -10.59 -0.08
C PRO A 70 5.36 -10.19 -0.73
N ASP A 71 5.93 -11.10 -1.52
CA ASP A 71 7.06 -10.77 -2.39
C ASP A 71 6.68 -9.67 -3.39
N LEU A 72 7.60 -8.72 -3.59
CA LEU A 72 7.44 -7.64 -4.56
C LEU A 72 7.75 -8.16 -5.98
N PRO A 73 6.76 -8.26 -6.87
CA PRO A 73 6.96 -8.70 -8.25
C PRO A 73 7.92 -7.77 -9.00
N GLU A 74 8.71 -8.32 -9.92
CA GLU A 74 9.72 -7.55 -10.67
C GLU A 74 9.12 -6.40 -11.48
N ASN A 75 7.91 -6.58 -12.00
CA ASN A 75 7.19 -5.54 -12.73
C ASN A 75 6.73 -4.37 -11.84
N LEU A 76 6.64 -4.57 -10.52
CA LEU A 76 6.21 -3.55 -9.55
C LEU A 76 7.39 -2.89 -8.82
N LYS A 77 8.57 -3.54 -8.77
CA LYS A 77 9.81 -2.96 -8.20
C LYS A 77 10.11 -1.53 -8.68
N PRO A 78 10.16 -1.22 -9.99
CA PRO A 78 10.51 0.12 -10.44
C PRO A 78 9.46 1.17 -10.02
N ILE A 79 8.20 0.75 -9.85
CA ILE A 79 7.12 1.62 -9.40
C ILE A 79 7.34 1.99 -7.94
N ILE A 80 7.61 1.00 -7.08
CA ILE A 80 7.90 1.21 -5.66
C ILE A 80 9.18 2.02 -5.46
N ASP A 81 10.21 1.79 -6.25
CA ASP A 81 11.46 2.55 -6.19
C ASP A 81 11.27 4.02 -6.55
N SER A 82 10.35 4.31 -7.47
CA SER A 82 10.05 5.66 -7.93
C SER A 82 9.10 6.46 -7.02
N LEU A 83 8.52 5.86 -5.98
CA LEU A 83 7.66 6.52 -4.98
C LEU A 83 8.49 7.30 -3.95
#